data_AF-A0A2H9RJG6-F1
#
_entry.id   AF-A0A2H9RJG6-F1
#
_cell.length_a   1.000
_cell.length_b   1.000
_cell.length_c   1.000
_cell.angle_alpha   90.00
_cell.angle_beta   90.00
_cell.angle_gamma   90.00
#
_symmetry.space_group_name_H-M   'P 1'
#
loop_
_entity.id
_entity.type
_entity.pdbx_description
1 polymer ?
#
loop_
_entity_poly.entity_id
_entity_poly.type
_entity_poly.pdbx_seq_one_letter_code
_entity_poly.pdbx_strand_id
1 'polypeptide(L)'
;MKMKIELILIGMLMLVAFAGISYAYGFDNQESSYEYSWTTAICSGNSCQDFLIVCNDKEVVDMQPLTGLVTFSDGWEDPRGEDEKRLC
;
A
#
# COMPACT_ATOMS: atom_id res chain seq x y z
N MET A 1 -44.23 41.17 -0.09
CA MET A 1 -43.99 39.91 -0.83
C MET A 1 -42.56 39.79 -1.36
N LYS A 2 -41.97 40.82 -1.99
CA LYS A 2 -40.61 40.79 -2.54
C LYS A 2 -39.51 40.37 -1.53
N MET A 3 -39.50 40.94 -0.33
CA MET A 3 -38.52 40.62 0.73
C MET A 3 -38.54 39.15 1.19
N LYS A 4 -39.69 38.46 1.06
CA LYS A 4 -39.79 37.03 1.42
C LYS A 4 -39.17 36.13 0.36
N ILE A 5 -39.19 36.54 -0.91
CA ILE A 5 -38.62 35.78 -2.03
C ILE A 5 -37.09 35.84 -1.99
N GLU A 6 -36.52 37.01 -1.67
CA GLU A 6 -35.06 37.19 -1.54
C GLU A 6 -34.48 36.31 -0.41
N LEU A 7 -35.18 36.21 0.72
CA LEU A 7 -34.78 35.33 1.83
C LEU A 7 -34.80 33.84 1.44
N ILE A 8 -35.77 33.42 0.64
CA ILE A 8 -35.86 32.03 0.15
C ILE A 8 -34.70 31.72 -0.80
N LEU A 9 -34.35 32.65 -1.69
CA LEU A 9 -33.24 32.49 -2.64
C LEU A 9 -31.89 32.41 -1.92
N ILE A 10 -31.67 33.25 -0.91
CA ILE A 10 -30.45 33.21 -0.08
C ILE A 10 -30.36 31.87 0.67
N GLY A 11 -31.48 31.37 1.20
CA GLY A 11 -31.54 30.06 1.87
C GLY A 11 -31.20 28.90 0.94
N MET A 12 -31.72 28.90 -0.29
CA MET A 12 -31.36 27.89 -1.30
C MET A 12 -29.87 27.97 -1.68
N LEU A 13 -29.33 29.17 -1.84
CA LEU A 13 -27.93 29.37 -2.20
C LEU A 13 -27.00 28.81 -1.11
N MET A 14 -27.33 29.03 0.17
CA MET A 14 -26.56 28.47 1.29
C MET A 14 -26.63 26.93 1.33
N LEU A 15 -27.79 26.34 1.04
CA LEU A 15 -27.95 24.88 0.97
C LEU A 15 -27.07 24.26 -0.12
N VAL A 16 -27.00 24.88 -1.30
CA VAL A 16 -26.14 24.42 -2.40
C VAL A 16 -24.66 24.55 -2.03
N ALA A 17 -24.27 25.67 -1.42
CA ALA A 17 -22.89 25.87 -0.96
C ALA A 17 -22.48 24.84 0.11
N PHE A 18 -23.37 24.54 1.08
CA PHE A 18 -23.11 23.57 2.13
C PHE A 18 -22.95 22.14 1.58
N ALA A 19 -23.78 21.76 0.62
CA ALA A 19 -23.66 20.47 -0.06
C ALA A 19 -22.34 20.35 -0.85
N GLY A 20 -21.92 21.41 -1.53
CA GLY A 20 -20.64 21.45 -2.26
C GLY A 20 -19.42 21.32 -1.35
N ILE A 21 -19.43 22.00 -0.20
CA ILE A 21 -18.37 21.90 0.82
C ILE A 21 -18.31 20.48 1.37
N SER A 22 -19.47 19.89 1.72
CA SER A 22 -19.54 18.54 2.28
C SER A 22 -19.00 17.48 1.29
N TYR A 23 -19.24 17.67 -0.01
CA TYR A 23 -18.68 16.81 -1.06
C TYR A 23 -17.16 16.97 -1.20
N ALA A 24 -16.64 18.21 -1.11
CA ALA A 24 -15.21 18.47 -1.22
C ALA A 24 -14.39 17.95 -0.03
N TYR A 25 -14.95 17.97 1.18
CA TYR A 25 -14.27 17.49 2.40
C TYR A 25 -14.55 16.01 2.71
N GLY A 26 -15.57 15.39 2.12
CA GLY A 26 -15.99 14.01 2.41
C GLY A 26 -15.19 12.92 1.70
N PHE A 27 -14.17 13.26 0.91
CA PHE A 27 -13.44 12.32 0.05
C PHE A 27 -11.92 12.36 0.28
N ASP A 28 -11.50 12.51 1.53
CA ASP A 28 -10.15 12.05 1.90
C ASP A 28 -10.27 10.54 2.13
N ASN A 29 -10.27 9.78 1.04
CA ASN A 29 -10.00 8.35 1.11
C ASN A 29 -8.54 8.22 1.50
N GLN A 30 -8.27 8.30 2.79
CA GLN A 30 -7.03 7.85 3.37
C GLN A 30 -6.99 6.33 3.10
N GLU A 31 -6.50 5.97 1.91
CA GLU A 31 -6.21 4.60 1.55
C GLU A 31 -5.27 4.09 2.63
N SER A 32 -5.79 3.22 3.50
CA SER A 32 -5.05 2.73 4.64
C SER A 32 -3.93 1.87 4.07
N SER A 33 -2.72 2.41 4.00
CA SER A 33 -1.55 1.69 3.54
C SER A 33 -1.38 0.45 4.42
N TYR A 34 -1.36 -0.74 3.83
CA TYR A 34 -1.28 -1.98 4.59
C TYR A 34 0.18 -2.41 4.71
N GLU A 35 0.71 -2.34 5.92
CA GLU A 35 2.03 -2.85 6.25
C GLU A 35 1.95 -4.33 6.62
N TYR A 36 2.80 -5.15 6.01
CA TYR A 36 2.93 -6.56 6.34
C TYR A 36 4.36 -7.03 6.16
N SER A 37 4.67 -8.15 6.80
CA SER A 37 6.00 -8.74 6.75
C SER A 37 5.95 -10.25 6.62
N TRP A 38 6.94 -10.81 5.94
CA TRP A 38 7.10 -12.26 5.81
C TRP A 38 8.58 -12.60 5.59
N THR A 39 8.92 -13.88 5.75
CA THR A 39 10.30 -14.36 5.57
C THR A 39 10.46 -15.08 4.24
N THR A 40 11.52 -14.78 3.50
CA THR A 40 11.85 -15.45 2.25
C THR A 40 13.34 -15.68 2.10
N ALA A 41 13.73 -16.76 1.42
CA ALA A 41 15.10 -16.98 1.02
C ALA A 41 15.36 -16.37 -0.35
N ILE A 42 16.41 -15.55 -0.48
CA ILE A 42 16.88 -15.02 -1.76
C ILE A 42 18.14 -15.77 -2.15
N CYS A 43 18.14 -16.36 -3.34
CA CYS A 43 19.21 -17.22 -3.83
C CYS A 43 19.87 -16.63 -5.09
N SER A 44 21.19 -16.76 -5.18
CA SER A 44 21.99 -16.46 -6.37
C SER A 44 22.93 -17.62 -6.65
N GLY A 45 22.70 -18.33 -7.76
CA GLY A 45 23.38 -19.60 -8.03
C GLY A 45 23.10 -20.64 -6.94
N ASN A 46 24.16 -21.22 -6.39
CA ASN A 46 24.11 -22.20 -5.30
C ASN A 46 24.17 -21.59 -3.90
N SER A 47 23.96 -20.28 -3.75
CA SER A 47 24.02 -19.61 -2.45
C SER A 47 22.70 -18.93 -2.10
N CYS A 48 22.23 -19.10 -0.87
CA CYS A 48 20.96 -18.57 -0.39
C CYS A 48 21.10 -17.92 0.98
N GLN A 49 20.28 -16.91 1.24
CA GLN A 49 20.18 -16.26 2.54
C GLN A 49 18.72 -15.93 2.85
N ASP A 50 18.31 -16.10 4.10
CA ASP A 50 16.95 -15.78 4.56
C ASP A 50 16.85 -14.31 4.95
N PHE A 51 15.75 -13.68 4.54
CA PHE A 51 15.42 -12.29 4.82
C PHE A 51 14.03 -12.17 5.42
N LEU A 52 13.88 -11.21 6.34
CA LEU A 52 12.59 -10.62 6.68
C LEU A 52 12.33 -9.48 5.70
N ILE A 53 11.24 -9.59 4.93
CA ILE A 53 10.77 -8.57 4.00
C ILE A 53 9.64 -7.81 4.66
N VAL A 54 9.73 -6.48 4.67
CA VAL A 54 8.64 -5.59 5.08
C VAL A 54 8.11 -4.89 3.84
N CYS A 55 6.83 -5.05 3.60
CA CYS A 55 6.11 -4.46 2.48
C CYS A 55 5.17 -3.38 2.99
N ASN A 56 5.10 -2.26 2.27
CA ASN A 56 3.99 -1.34 2.34
C ASN A 56 3.23 -1.44 1.02
N ASP A 57 2.02 -1.99 1.07
CA ASP A 57 1.22 -2.38 -0.10
C ASP A 57 1.97 -3.34 -1.05
N LYS A 58 2.59 -2.82 -2.12
CA LYS A 58 3.32 -3.61 -3.13
C LYS A 58 4.81 -3.25 -3.22
N GLU A 59 5.28 -2.41 -2.32
CA GLU A 59 6.65 -1.92 -2.32
C GLU A 59 7.40 -2.45 -1.10
N VAL A 60 8.62 -2.95 -1.33
CA VAL A 60 9.52 -3.32 -0.25
C VAL A 60 10.02 -2.04 0.41
N VAL A 61 9.74 -1.87 1.70
CA VAL A 61 10.18 -0.71 2.48
C VAL A 61 11.36 -1.04 3.37
N ASP A 62 11.53 -2.30 3.76
CA ASP A 62 12.68 -2.78 4.51
C ASP A 62 13.01 -4.25 4.19
N MET A 63 14.28 -4.61 4.34
CA MET A 63 14.79 -5.97 4.13
C MET A 63 15.92 -6.24 5.12
N GLN A 64 15.71 -7.19 6.03
CA GLN A 64 16.68 -7.56 7.05
C GLN A 64 17.15 -9.01 6.88
N PRO A 65 18.47 -9.28 6.79
CA PRO A 65 18.96 -10.65 6.80
C PRO A 65 18.73 -11.30 8.17
N LEU A 66 18.15 -12.50 8.16
CA LEU A 66 17.89 -13.29 9.38
C LEU A 66 18.98 -14.33 9.63
N THR A 67 19.56 -14.86 8.56
CA THR A 67 20.59 -15.90 8.61
C THR A 67 21.86 -15.47 7.87
N GLY A 68 22.95 -16.19 8.10
CA GLY A 68 24.16 -16.04 7.26
C GLY A 68 23.95 -16.66 5.89
N LEU A 69 24.83 -16.31 4.94
CA LEU A 69 24.83 -16.93 3.62
C LEU A 69 25.16 -18.42 3.72
N VAL A 70 24.33 -19.26 3.12
CA VAL A 70 24.56 -20.71 2.98
C VAL A 70 24.89 -21.01 1.53
N THR A 71 25.98 -21.75 1.30
CA THR A 71 26.41 -22.19 -0.04
C THR A 71 26.29 -23.70 -0.15
N PHE A 72 25.62 -24.15 -1.21
CA PHE A 72 25.39 -25.56 -1.56
C PHE A 72 26.42 -26.05 -2.60
N SER A 73 26.28 -27.30 -3.05
CA SER A 73 27.14 -27.83 -4.12
C SER A 73 26.85 -27.16 -5.46
N ASP A 74 27.83 -27.18 -6.38
CA ASP A 74 27.77 -26.47 -7.68
C ASP A 74 26.64 -26.92 -8.62
N GLY A 75 26.00 -28.07 -8.35
CA GLY A 75 24.84 -28.57 -9.09
C GLY A 75 23.50 -28.40 -8.37
N TRP A 76 23.49 -27.73 -7.22
CA TRP A 76 22.25 -27.42 -6.51
C TRP A 76 21.57 -26.23 -7.16
N GLU A 77 20.27 -26.37 -7.39
CA GLU A 77 19.39 -25.32 -7.88
C GLU A 77 18.24 -25.13 -6.88
N ASP A 78 17.81 -23.88 -6.72
CA ASP A 78 16.65 -23.56 -5.91
C ASP A 78 15.40 -24.25 -6.50
N PRO A 79 14.72 -25.13 -5.75
CA PRO A 79 13.55 -25.84 -6.27
C PRO A 79 12.32 -24.95 -6.47
N ARG A 80 12.35 -23.68 -6.03
CA ARG A 80 11.26 -22.71 -6.17
C ARG A 80 11.25 -22.09 -7.56
N GLY A 81 10.05 -21.87 -8.11
CA GLY A 81 9.86 -21.21 -9.41
C GLY A 81 10.12 -19.71 -9.36
N GLU A 82 10.39 -19.07 -10.51
CA GLU A 82 10.56 -17.60 -10.62
C GLU A 82 9.36 -16.81 -10.08
N ASP A 83 8.15 -17.35 -10.21
CA ASP A 83 6.91 -16.72 -9.76
C ASP A 83 6.82 -16.62 -8.21
N GLU A 84 7.57 -17.46 -7.49
CA GLU A 84 7.62 -17.46 -6.02
C GLU A 84 8.67 -16.49 -5.46
N LYS A 85 9.42 -15.79 -6.33
CA LYS A 85 10.49 -14.86 -5.93
C LYS A 85 10.01 -13.42 -5.76
N ARG A 86 8.72 -13.15 -5.87
CA ARG A 86 8.15 -11.84 -5.54
C ARG A 86 8.38 -11.54 -4.07
N LEU A 87 8.79 -10.31 -3.77
CA LEU A 87 9.07 -9.83 -2.41
C LEU A 87 7.81 -9.20 -1.77
N CYS A 88 7.00 -8.56 -2.60
CA CYS A 88 5.63 -8.13 -2.40
C CYS A 88 4.90 -8.44 -3.73
#